data_AF-A0AAW9DWM3-F1
#
_entry.id   AF-A0AAW9DWM3-F1
#
_cell.length_a   1.000
_cell.length_b   1.000
_cell.length_c   1.000
_cell.angle_alpha   90.00
_cell.angle_beta   90.00
_cell.angle_gamma   90.00
#
_symmetry.space_group_name_H-M   'P 1'
#
loop_
_entity.id
_entity.type
_entity.pdbx_description
1 polymer ?
#
loop_
_entity_poly.entity_id
_entity_poly.type
_entity_poly.pdbx_seq_one_letter_code
_entity_poly.pdbx_strand_id
1 'polypeptide(L)'
;MTDIHAIAARLVVLMSLLAVAAGLVIWLTLRAARLRAARLRGLMRQWAAAGDDDWRRRLVRSLIDPDRPDVPGLLVLGLALIGGLWLFLGVVQDVVSGGPLVRVDRAVFHLLQALRVPVVDQAMVAVTELGDAAVIIPVTLAALAWLVWQRAWRAAFYALASVGGASAFALLLKVTVHQSRPGALYDGWNAYSFPSSHATVSTALFGSLVVLICREVGTRARVAVTLAAIALVGAIAFSRLYLGAHWLSDVIAGLAFGTVWTALLGIVYLRYANTNVEARGLAGVSLAALLAAGSLHIAMAHATDMRRYAVNLPVDHADTDRWPCAGGSTAHSAALAVRGGAVGNCNGAARVERDGRRRDE
;
A
#
# COMPACT_ATOMS: atom_id res chain seq x y z
N MET A 1 -32.80 -7.37 -2.59
CA MET A 1 -32.06 -6.18 -2.09
C MET A 1 -31.55 -6.37 -0.66
N THR A 2 -32.32 -7.02 0.22
CA THR A 2 -31.94 -7.32 1.62
C THR A 2 -30.72 -8.23 1.78
N ASP A 3 -30.51 -9.21 0.90
CA ASP A 3 -29.42 -10.19 1.04
C ASP A 3 -28.03 -9.62 0.71
N ILE A 4 -27.93 -8.70 -0.27
CA ILE A 4 -26.66 -8.05 -0.62
C ILE A 4 -26.18 -7.14 0.51
N HIS A 5 -27.10 -6.40 1.15
CA HIS A 5 -26.76 -5.60 2.33
C HIS A 5 -26.38 -6.49 3.54
N ALA A 6 -27.01 -7.65 3.71
CA ALA A 6 -26.65 -8.59 4.76
C ALA A 6 -25.26 -9.22 4.55
N ILE A 7 -24.91 -9.58 3.30
CA ILE A 7 -23.60 -10.13 2.95
C ILE A 7 -22.52 -9.04 3.06
N ALA A 8 -22.78 -7.83 2.56
CA ALA A 8 -21.86 -6.70 2.67
C ALA A 8 -21.64 -6.29 4.14
N ALA A 9 -22.70 -6.27 4.97
CA ALA A 9 -22.57 -6.03 6.40
C ALA A 9 -21.73 -7.11 7.09
N ARG A 10 -21.93 -8.38 6.74
CA ARG A 10 -21.12 -9.50 7.27
C ARG A 10 -19.65 -9.39 6.83
N LEU A 11 -19.38 -8.98 5.59
CA LEU A 11 -18.03 -8.76 5.08
C LEU A 11 -17.35 -7.55 5.72
N VAL A 12 -18.06 -6.45 5.92
CA VAL A 12 -17.55 -5.28 6.65
C VAL A 12 -17.24 -5.66 8.09
N VAL A 13 -18.16 -6.35 8.77
CA VAL A 13 -17.93 -6.87 10.12
C VAL A 13 -16.74 -7.81 10.13
N LEU A 14 -16.62 -8.71 9.15
CA LEU A 14 -15.48 -9.62 9.04
C LEU A 14 -14.16 -8.86 8.81
N MET A 15 -14.12 -7.87 7.92
CA MET A 15 -12.95 -7.04 7.64
C MET A 15 -12.57 -6.18 8.85
N SER A 16 -13.55 -5.59 9.54
CA SER A 16 -13.35 -4.84 10.79
C SER A 16 -12.87 -5.77 11.91
N LEU A 17 -13.43 -6.97 12.02
CA LEU A 17 -12.97 -7.99 12.97
C LEU A 17 -11.56 -8.47 12.63
N LEU A 18 -11.22 -8.63 11.36
CA LEU A 18 -9.87 -8.97 10.91
C LEU A 18 -8.88 -7.82 11.17
N ALA A 19 -9.28 -6.56 10.98
CA ALA A 19 -8.47 -5.40 11.29
C ALA A 19 -8.25 -5.23 12.80
N VAL A 20 -9.30 -5.43 13.60
CA VAL A 20 -9.22 -5.43 15.07
C VAL A 20 -8.42 -6.63 15.56
N ALA A 21 -8.60 -7.82 14.97
CA ALA A 21 -7.82 -9.01 15.30
C ALA A 21 -6.35 -8.83 14.90
N ALA A 22 -6.06 -8.25 13.74
CA ALA A 22 -4.71 -7.88 13.34
C ALA A 22 -4.12 -6.85 14.30
N GLY A 23 -4.87 -5.81 14.66
CA GLY A 23 -4.47 -4.81 15.67
C GLY A 23 -4.22 -5.43 17.05
N LEU A 24 -5.05 -6.39 17.47
CA LEU A 24 -4.92 -7.11 18.73
C LEU A 24 -3.75 -8.09 18.70
N VAL A 25 -3.55 -8.82 17.60
CA VAL A 25 -2.40 -9.70 17.38
C VAL A 25 -1.14 -8.86 17.40
N ILE A 26 -1.08 -7.76 16.66
CA ILE A 26 0.03 -6.80 16.71
C ILE A 26 0.25 -6.36 18.16
N TRP A 27 -0.77 -5.85 18.85
CA TRP A 27 -0.67 -5.40 20.24
C TRP A 27 -0.18 -6.49 21.20
N LEU A 28 -0.71 -7.71 21.11
CA LEU A 28 -0.31 -8.86 21.93
C LEU A 28 1.12 -9.29 21.62
N THR A 29 1.49 -9.34 20.34
CA THR A 29 2.84 -9.70 19.89
C THR A 29 3.84 -8.69 20.41
N LEU A 30 3.50 -7.40 20.36
CA LEU A 30 4.34 -6.33 20.90
C LEU A 30 4.39 -6.33 22.42
N ARG A 31 3.29 -6.65 23.09
CA ARG A 31 3.24 -6.78 24.55
C ARG A 31 4.09 -7.97 25.00
N ALA A 32 3.96 -9.11 24.34
CA ALA A 32 4.79 -10.30 24.57
C ALA A 32 6.26 -10.02 24.25
N ALA A 33 6.56 -9.36 23.13
CA ALA A 33 7.91 -8.94 22.77
C ALA A 33 8.50 -7.99 23.81
N ARG A 34 7.72 -7.05 24.37
CA ARG A 34 8.17 -6.16 25.46
C ARG A 34 8.50 -6.92 26.74
N LEU A 35 7.64 -7.86 27.16
CA LEU A 35 7.87 -8.68 28.35
C LEU A 35 9.07 -9.62 28.16
N ARG A 36 9.15 -10.29 27.01
CA ARG A 36 10.28 -11.14 26.65
C ARG A 36 11.57 -10.34 26.51
N ALA A 37 11.54 -9.15 25.92
CA ALA A 37 12.69 -8.26 25.82
C ALA A 37 13.12 -7.72 27.19
N ALA A 38 12.21 -7.52 28.14
CA ALA A 38 12.58 -7.17 29.53
C ALA A 38 13.29 -8.35 30.23
N ARG A 39 12.75 -9.57 30.08
CA ARG A 39 13.35 -10.80 30.63
C ARG A 39 14.69 -11.13 29.98
N LEU A 40 14.78 -11.06 28.65
CA LEU A 40 16.01 -11.27 27.88
C LEU A 40 17.06 -10.23 28.22
N ARG A 41 16.70 -8.94 28.37
CA ARG A 41 17.65 -7.92 28.84
C ARG A 41 18.18 -8.22 30.25
N GLY A 42 17.35 -8.75 31.14
CA GLY A 42 17.77 -9.22 32.46
C GLY A 42 18.79 -10.36 32.37
N LEU A 43 18.49 -11.39 31.57
CA LEU A 43 19.37 -12.53 31.34
C LEU A 43 20.66 -12.14 30.63
N MET A 44 20.60 -11.26 29.62
CA MET A 44 21.76 -10.77 28.89
C MET A 44 22.67 -9.92 29.78
N ARG A 45 22.12 -9.12 30.71
CA ARG A 45 22.90 -8.39 31.72
C ARG A 45 23.61 -9.34 32.67
N GLN A 46 22.91 -10.36 33.17
CA GLN A 46 23.49 -11.38 34.05
C GLN A 46 24.59 -12.17 33.33
N TRP A 47 24.34 -12.61 32.08
CA TRP A 47 25.29 -13.34 31.27
C TRP A 47 26.52 -12.50 30.91
N ALA A 48 26.33 -11.25 30.49
CA ALA A 48 27.43 -10.35 30.11
C ALA A 48 28.34 -9.96 31.29
N ALA A 49 27.84 -10.06 32.54
CA ALA A 49 28.59 -9.83 33.77
C ALA A 49 29.34 -11.08 34.29
N ALA A 50 28.89 -12.29 33.92
CA ALA A 50 29.32 -13.54 34.55
C ALA A 50 30.53 -14.25 33.89
N GLY A 51 31.42 -13.57 33.16
CA GLY A 51 32.55 -14.25 32.51
C GLY A 51 33.43 -13.36 31.62
N ASP A 52 34.52 -13.96 31.12
CA ASP A 52 35.65 -13.28 30.46
C ASP A 52 35.28 -12.42 29.25
N ASP A 53 36.14 -11.43 28.99
CA ASP A 53 35.85 -10.31 28.09
C ASP A 53 36.06 -10.65 26.59
N ASP A 54 35.21 -11.53 26.06
CA ASP A 54 35.16 -11.90 24.63
C ASP A 54 34.37 -10.89 23.78
N TRP A 55 34.64 -10.85 22.47
CA TRP A 55 34.01 -9.93 21.52
C TRP A 55 32.47 -10.04 21.50
N ARG A 56 31.91 -11.23 21.76
CA ARG A 56 30.45 -11.45 21.86
C ARG A 56 29.83 -10.71 23.04
N ARG A 57 30.50 -10.74 24.20
CA ARG A 57 30.05 -10.05 25.42
C ARG A 57 30.23 -8.54 25.28
N ARG A 58 31.30 -8.08 24.62
CA ARG A 58 31.47 -6.65 24.28
C ARG A 58 30.35 -6.13 23.37
N LEU A 59 29.92 -6.92 22.38
CA LEU A 59 28.78 -6.60 21.51
C LEU A 59 27.46 -6.55 22.30
N VAL A 60 27.20 -7.51 23.18
CA VAL A 60 25.99 -7.52 24.01
C VAL A 60 25.99 -6.34 24.99
N ARG A 61 27.14 -6.00 25.59
CA ARG A 61 27.27 -4.81 26.44
C ARG A 61 26.99 -3.54 25.65
N SER A 62 27.58 -3.35 24.45
CA SER A 62 27.33 -2.16 23.63
C SER A 62 25.89 -2.01 23.14
N LEU A 63 25.12 -3.11 23.07
CA LEU A 63 23.69 -3.09 22.75
C LEU A 63 22.78 -2.74 23.93
N ILE A 64 23.26 -2.96 25.15
CA ILE A 64 22.51 -2.73 26.39
C ILE A 64 22.96 -1.44 27.08
N ASP A 65 24.11 -0.90 26.66
CA ASP A 65 24.74 0.31 27.18
C ASP A 65 23.81 1.53 26.99
N PRO A 66 23.32 2.14 28.09
CA PRO A 66 22.52 3.36 28.02
C PRO A 66 23.27 4.52 27.37
N ASP A 67 24.60 4.51 27.43
CA ASP A 67 25.46 5.60 26.95
C ASP A 67 25.66 5.56 25.43
N ARG A 68 25.20 4.50 24.74
CA ARG A 68 25.25 4.36 23.27
C ARG A 68 23.87 4.03 22.67
N PRO A 69 22.89 4.94 22.74
CA PRO A 69 21.52 4.69 22.27
C PRO A 69 21.38 4.40 20.77
N ASP A 70 22.43 4.68 19.98
CA ASP A 70 22.43 4.51 18.52
C ASP A 70 22.69 3.06 18.08
N VAL A 71 23.37 2.24 18.90
CA VAL A 71 23.79 0.88 18.50
C VAL A 71 22.60 -0.06 18.24
N PRO A 72 21.54 -0.10 19.07
CA PRO A 72 20.35 -0.89 18.77
C PRO A 72 19.63 -0.40 17.52
N GLY A 73 19.59 0.92 17.29
CA GLY A 73 19.01 1.52 16.09
C GLY A 73 19.75 1.10 14.83
N LEU A 74 21.08 1.16 14.86
CA LEU A 74 21.95 0.70 13.77
C LEU A 74 21.77 -0.79 13.46
N LEU A 75 21.58 -1.65 14.47
CA LEU A 75 21.29 -3.06 14.22
C LEU A 75 19.94 -3.27 13.55
N VAL A 76 18.89 -2.59 14.02
CA VAL A 76 17.55 -2.70 13.43
C VAL A 76 17.59 -2.24 11.96
N LEU A 77 18.24 -1.11 11.68
CA LEU A 77 18.41 -0.62 10.32
C LEU A 77 19.30 -1.57 9.49
N GLY A 78 20.37 -2.14 10.06
CA GLY A 78 21.21 -3.12 9.37
C GLY A 78 20.46 -4.39 8.99
N LEU A 79 19.63 -4.92 9.88
CA LEU A 79 18.77 -6.08 9.60
C LEU A 79 17.69 -5.73 8.57
N ALA A 80 17.07 -4.55 8.67
CA ALA A 80 16.10 -4.07 7.70
C ALA A 80 16.71 -3.88 6.31
N LEU A 81 17.97 -3.40 6.24
CA LEU A 81 18.72 -3.26 5.00
C LEU A 81 18.99 -4.62 4.35
N ILE A 82 19.54 -5.58 5.10
CA ILE A 82 19.88 -6.91 4.57
C ILE A 82 18.62 -7.67 4.17
N GLY A 83 17.62 -7.73 5.06
CA GLY A 83 16.37 -8.43 4.80
C GLY A 83 15.55 -7.78 3.68
N GLY A 84 15.50 -6.44 3.66
CA GLY A 84 14.84 -5.69 2.60
C GLY A 84 15.52 -5.87 1.24
N LEU A 85 16.86 -5.91 1.20
CA LEU A 85 17.61 -6.11 -0.04
C LEU A 85 17.41 -7.53 -0.56
N TRP A 86 17.49 -8.54 0.31
CA TRP A 86 17.21 -9.93 -0.04
C TRP A 86 15.78 -10.07 -0.61
N LEU A 87 14.78 -9.48 0.06
CA LEU A 87 13.40 -9.52 -0.39
C LEU A 87 13.22 -8.80 -1.72
N PHE A 88 13.77 -7.59 -1.86
CA PHE A 88 13.66 -6.81 -3.09
C PHE A 88 14.28 -7.52 -4.29
N LEU A 89 15.50 -8.04 -4.15
CA LEU A 89 16.19 -8.77 -5.21
C LEU A 89 15.45 -10.07 -5.57
N GLY A 90 14.92 -10.79 -4.58
CA GLY A 90 14.09 -11.97 -4.82
C GLY A 90 12.83 -11.67 -5.61
N VAL A 91 12.13 -10.57 -5.28
CA VAL A 91 10.93 -10.15 -6.03
C VAL A 91 11.30 -9.71 -7.45
N VAL A 92 12.37 -8.94 -7.63
CA VAL A 92 12.83 -8.54 -8.97
C VAL A 92 13.19 -9.76 -9.80
N GLN A 93 13.89 -10.74 -9.23
CA GLN A 93 14.20 -11.99 -9.89
C GLN A 93 12.93 -12.73 -10.33
N ASP A 94 11.94 -12.87 -9.45
CA ASP A 94 10.67 -13.54 -9.77
C ASP A 94 9.88 -12.80 -10.85
N VAL A 95 9.85 -11.46 -10.82
CA VAL A 95 9.17 -10.66 -11.84
C VAL A 95 9.83 -10.81 -13.21
N VAL A 96 11.17 -10.73 -13.27
CA VAL A 96 11.93 -10.82 -14.52
C VAL A 96 11.90 -12.23 -15.10
N SER A 97 11.94 -13.26 -14.25
CA SER A 97 11.97 -14.68 -14.68
C SER A 97 10.59 -15.31 -14.89
N GLY A 98 9.50 -14.60 -14.58
CA GLY A 98 8.15 -15.19 -14.57
C GLY A 98 7.98 -16.26 -13.48
N GLY A 99 8.63 -16.06 -12.33
CA GLY A 99 8.69 -16.98 -11.21
C GLY A 99 7.35 -17.20 -10.49
N PRO A 100 7.34 -18.03 -9.43
CA PRO A 100 6.13 -18.42 -8.71
C PRO A 100 5.30 -17.24 -8.18
N LEU A 101 5.93 -16.14 -7.77
CA LEU A 101 5.24 -14.97 -7.24
C LEU A 101 4.27 -14.34 -8.26
N VAL A 102 4.57 -14.38 -9.56
CA VAL A 102 3.69 -13.87 -10.63
C VAL A 102 2.40 -14.70 -10.75
N ARG A 103 2.42 -15.99 -10.38
CA ARG A 103 1.19 -16.79 -10.30
C ARG A 103 0.34 -16.41 -9.07
N VAL A 104 1.01 -16.14 -7.95
CA VAL A 104 0.36 -15.66 -6.73
C VAL A 104 -0.28 -14.30 -6.96
N ASP A 105 0.35 -13.41 -7.74
CA ASP A 105 -0.19 -12.10 -8.11
C ASP A 105 -1.60 -12.19 -8.69
N ARG A 106 -1.83 -13.10 -9.64
CA ARG A 106 -3.15 -13.31 -10.25
C ARG A 106 -4.17 -13.86 -9.25
N ALA A 107 -3.77 -14.85 -8.45
CA ALA A 107 -4.66 -15.44 -7.45
C ALA A 107 -5.09 -14.40 -6.40
N VAL A 108 -4.15 -13.59 -5.92
CA VAL A 108 -4.42 -12.52 -4.95
C VAL A 108 -5.29 -11.43 -5.58
N PHE A 109 -5.00 -11.03 -6.82
CA PHE A 109 -5.84 -10.06 -7.53
C PHE A 109 -7.30 -10.54 -7.62
N HIS A 110 -7.55 -11.74 -8.13
CA HIS A 110 -8.91 -12.28 -8.27
C HIS A 110 -9.61 -12.45 -6.93
N LEU A 111 -8.90 -12.92 -5.89
CA LEU A 111 -9.43 -13.02 -4.54
C LEU A 111 -9.89 -11.64 -4.03
N LEU A 112 -9.06 -10.61 -4.17
CA LEU A 112 -9.39 -9.27 -3.69
C LEU A 112 -10.50 -8.61 -4.51
N GLN A 113 -10.52 -8.81 -5.83
CA GLN A 113 -11.62 -8.31 -6.67
C GLN A 113 -12.96 -8.96 -6.29
N ALA A 114 -12.98 -10.25 -5.90
CA ALA A 114 -14.18 -10.93 -5.42
C ALA A 114 -14.68 -10.43 -4.06
N LEU A 115 -13.83 -9.76 -3.28
CA LEU A 115 -14.18 -9.21 -1.96
C LEU A 115 -14.66 -7.75 -2.03
N ARG A 116 -14.70 -7.14 -3.23
CA ARG A 116 -15.05 -5.73 -3.37
C ARG A 116 -16.52 -5.45 -3.05
N VAL A 117 -16.75 -4.48 -2.16
CA VAL A 117 -18.08 -3.97 -1.83
C VAL A 117 -18.05 -2.44 -1.71
N PRO A 118 -19.13 -1.72 -2.10
CA PRO A 118 -19.09 -0.26 -2.24
C PRO A 118 -18.62 0.52 -0.99
N VAL A 119 -18.99 0.07 0.21
CA VAL A 119 -18.60 0.73 1.47
C VAL A 119 -17.09 0.57 1.74
N VAL A 120 -16.54 -0.63 1.48
CA VAL A 120 -15.12 -0.89 1.65
C VAL A 120 -14.32 -0.19 0.55
N ASP A 121 -14.87 -0.09 -0.66
CA ASP A 121 -14.29 0.67 -1.75
C ASP A 121 -14.08 2.15 -1.37
N GLN A 122 -15.11 2.81 -0.82
CA GLN A 122 -14.98 4.19 -0.33
C GLN A 122 -13.86 4.33 0.71
N ALA A 123 -13.83 3.43 1.70
CA ALA A 123 -12.78 3.46 2.71
C ALA A 123 -11.37 3.23 2.10
N MET A 124 -11.23 2.27 1.18
CA MET A 124 -9.94 1.95 0.56
C MET A 124 -9.47 3.04 -0.40
N VAL A 125 -10.39 3.72 -1.08
CA VAL A 125 -10.07 4.92 -1.88
C VAL A 125 -9.55 6.04 -0.97
N ALA A 126 -10.24 6.34 0.13
CA ALA A 126 -9.76 7.34 1.09
C ALA A 126 -8.37 6.98 1.68
N VAL A 127 -8.12 5.69 1.94
CA VAL A 127 -6.82 5.22 2.41
C VAL A 127 -5.74 5.34 1.35
N THR A 128 -6.00 5.00 0.08
CA THR A 128 -4.98 5.14 -0.98
C THR A 128 -4.65 6.59 -1.27
N GLU A 129 -5.60 7.51 -1.12
CA GLU A 129 -5.43 8.95 -1.30
C GLU A 129 -4.38 9.54 -0.34
N LEU A 130 -4.22 8.96 0.85
CA LEU A 130 -3.16 9.36 1.79
C LEU A 130 -1.74 9.08 1.28
N GLY A 131 -1.60 8.15 0.32
CA GLY A 131 -0.33 7.85 -0.34
C GLY A 131 -0.10 8.65 -1.63
N ASP A 132 -1.02 9.53 -2.02
CA ASP A 132 -0.88 10.35 -3.21
C ASP A 132 0.16 11.45 -3.02
N ALA A 133 0.77 11.88 -4.14
CA ALA A 133 1.71 13.00 -4.14
C ALA A 133 1.10 14.28 -3.54
N ALA A 134 -0.21 14.48 -3.73
CA ALA A 134 -0.95 15.62 -3.16
C ALA A 134 -0.93 15.66 -1.62
N VAL A 135 -0.72 14.52 -0.95
CA VAL A 135 -0.59 14.42 0.51
C VAL A 135 0.88 14.30 0.93
N ILE A 136 1.64 13.45 0.25
CA ILE A 136 3.05 13.17 0.56
C ILE A 136 3.92 14.42 0.41
N ILE A 137 3.70 15.26 -0.62
CA ILE A 137 4.50 16.47 -0.85
C ILE A 137 4.30 17.48 0.29
N PRO A 138 3.06 17.90 0.66
CA PRO A 138 2.85 18.78 1.80
C PRO A 138 3.44 18.26 3.12
N VAL A 139 3.29 16.96 3.42
CA VAL A 139 3.87 16.37 4.63
C VAL A 139 5.39 16.46 4.62
N THR A 140 6.01 16.17 3.48
CA THR A 140 7.47 16.28 3.29
C THR A 140 7.92 17.73 3.45
N LEU A 141 7.24 18.69 2.82
CA LEU A 141 7.56 20.11 2.91
C LEU A 141 7.40 20.64 4.35
N ALA A 142 6.36 20.23 5.06
CA ALA A 142 6.15 20.61 6.45
C ALA A 142 7.26 20.07 7.37
N ALA A 143 7.65 18.80 7.18
CA ALA A 143 8.79 18.22 7.89
C ALA A 143 10.10 18.94 7.57
N LEU A 144 10.36 19.24 6.29
CA LEU A 144 11.55 19.98 5.87
C LEU A 144 11.58 21.40 6.43
N ALA A 145 10.47 22.14 6.37
CA ALA A 145 10.36 23.48 6.92
C ALA A 145 10.67 23.49 8.42
N TRP A 146 10.13 22.51 9.16
CA TRP A 146 10.41 22.34 10.59
C TRP A 146 11.90 22.06 10.86
N LEU A 147 12.51 21.15 10.09
CA LEU A 147 13.93 20.79 10.24
C LEU A 147 14.87 21.95 9.87
N VAL A 148 14.53 22.71 8.83
CA VAL A 148 15.27 23.90 8.41
C VAL A 148 15.14 25.02 9.45
N TRP A 149 13.95 25.21 10.03
CA TRP A 149 13.74 26.17 11.11
C TRP A 149 14.60 25.86 12.34
N GLN A 150 14.74 24.58 12.69
CA GLN A 150 15.67 24.12 13.73
C GLN A 150 17.14 24.14 13.31
N ARG A 151 17.46 24.55 12.08
CA ARG A 151 18.81 24.49 11.48
C ARG A 151 19.41 23.08 11.49
N ALA A 152 18.57 22.05 11.51
CA ALA A 152 18.96 20.64 11.48
C ALA A 152 19.23 20.18 10.04
N TRP A 153 20.18 20.82 9.36
CA TRP A 153 20.44 20.63 7.92
C TRP A 153 20.72 19.18 7.51
N ARG A 154 21.43 18.42 8.36
CA ARG A 154 21.69 16.99 8.11
C ARG A 154 20.41 16.15 8.14
N ALA A 155 19.50 16.45 9.08
CA ALA A 155 18.21 15.79 9.17
C ALA A 155 17.29 16.19 8.00
N ALA A 156 17.31 17.47 7.61
CA ALA A 156 16.58 17.95 6.45
C ALA A 156 17.06 17.27 5.15
N PHE A 157 18.38 17.18 4.95
CA PHE A 157 18.96 16.46 3.82
C PHE A 157 18.59 14.97 3.84
N TYR A 158 18.66 14.32 5.00
CA TYR A 158 18.22 12.92 5.16
C TYR A 158 16.76 12.72 4.74
N ALA A 159 15.84 13.56 5.22
CA ALA A 159 14.43 13.49 4.87
C ALA A 159 14.20 13.73 3.37
N LEU A 160 14.85 14.76 2.81
CA LEU A 160 14.76 15.08 1.38
C LEU A 160 15.32 13.97 0.50
N ALA A 161 16.51 13.44 0.83
CA ALA A 161 17.15 12.34 0.10
C ALA A 161 16.36 11.04 0.20
N SER A 162 15.69 10.79 1.34
CA SER A 162 14.82 9.63 1.51
C SER A 162 13.64 9.67 0.55
N VAL A 163 12.87 10.76 0.54
CA VAL A 163 11.67 10.89 -0.32
C VAL A 163 12.05 11.09 -1.78
N GLY A 164 13.00 11.98 -2.06
CA GLY A 164 13.44 12.29 -3.42
C GLY A 164 14.14 11.11 -4.09
N GLY A 165 15.06 10.45 -3.38
CA GLY A 165 15.74 9.25 -3.89
C GLY A 165 14.78 8.09 -4.13
N ALA A 166 13.83 7.86 -3.22
CA ALA A 166 12.81 6.83 -3.40
C ALA A 166 11.91 7.10 -4.60
N SER A 167 11.51 8.37 -4.80
CA SER A 167 10.70 8.78 -5.95
C SER A 167 11.46 8.63 -7.26
N ALA A 168 12.73 9.05 -7.31
CA ALA A 168 13.58 8.94 -8.49
C ALA A 168 13.81 7.47 -8.88
N PHE A 169 14.07 6.61 -7.90
CA PHE A 169 14.28 5.18 -8.16
C PHE A 169 12.99 4.48 -8.60
N ALA A 170 11.85 4.79 -7.97
CA ALA A 170 10.57 4.26 -8.41
C ALA A 170 10.27 4.64 -9.86
N LEU A 171 10.57 5.88 -10.26
CA LEU A 171 10.44 6.32 -11.65
C LEU A 171 11.40 5.57 -12.58
N LEU A 172 12.67 5.41 -12.19
CA LEU A 172 13.67 4.69 -12.97
C LEU A 172 13.28 3.22 -13.23
N LEU A 173 12.79 2.52 -12.21
CA LEU A 173 12.35 1.14 -12.38
C LEU A 173 11.10 1.03 -13.26
N LYS A 174 10.19 1.99 -13.11
CA LYS A 174 8.97 2.04 -13.89
C LYS A 174 9.24 2.13 -15.39
N VAL A 175 10.27 2.88 -15.79
CA VAL A 175 10.68 3.06 -17.19
C VAL A 175 11.66 1.99 -17.68
N THR A 176 12.05 1.03 -16.85
CA THR A 176 12.97 -0.06 -17.25
C THR A 176 12.27 -1.40 -17.27
N VAL A 177 11.48 -1.73 -16.24
CA VAL A 177 10.80 -3.03 -16.10
C VAL A 177 9.57 -3.16 -17.00
N HIS A 178 8.87 -2.06 -17.29
CA HIS A 178 7.71 -2.02 -18.20
C HIS A 178 6.58 -3.01 -17.86
N GLN A 179 6.45 -3.41 -16.58
CA GLN A 179 5.43 -4.36 -16.15
C GLN A 179 4.01 -3.75 -16.25
N SER A 180 3.11 -4.46 -16.93
CA SER A 180 1.71 -4.05 -17.11
C SER A 180 0.91 -4.21 -15.81
N ARG A 181 0.01 -3.26 -15.53
CA ARG A 181 -0.90 -3.32 -14.37
C ARG A 181 -1.97 -4.43 -14.51
N PRO A 182 -2.57 -4.88 -13.38
CA PRO A 182 -3.69 -5.83 -13.40
C PRO A 182 -4.92 -5.34 -14.17
N GLY A 183 -5.14 -4.02 -14.24
CA GLY A 183 -6.26 -3.41 -14.94
C GLY A 183 -5.88 -2.15 -15.71
N ALA A 184 -6.73 -1.76 -16.66
CA ALA A 184 -6.59 -0.56 -17.49
C ALA A 184 -7.07 0.71 -16.74
N LEU A 185 -6.57 0.92 -15.52
CA LEU A 185 -6.93 2.07 -14.67
C LEU A 185 -6.17 3.35 -15.05
N TYR A 186 -5.06 3.21 -15.77
CA TYR A 186 -4.13 4.30 -16.07
C TYR A 186 -3.54 4.14 -17.47
N ASP A 187 -3.35 5.27 -18.15
CA ASP A 187 -2.75 5.34 -19.49
C ASP A 187 -1.32 5.90 -19.48
N GLY A 188 -0.61 5.73 -20.59
CA GLY A 188 0.75 6.25 -20.79
C GLY A 188 1.77 5.67 -19.81
N TRP A 189 2.69 6.49 -19.31
CA TRP A 189 3.75 6.06 -18.38
C TRP A 189 3.19 5.62 -17.01
N ASN A 190 1.95 6.03 -16.70
CA ASN A 190 1.25 5.56 -15.52
C ASN A 190 0.72 4.13 -15.67
N ALA A 191 0.68 3.56 -16.88
CA ALA A 191 0.27 2.18 -17.14
C ALA A 191 1.24 1.13 -16.57
N TYR A 192 2.49 1.51 -16.29
CA TYR A 192 3.46 0.61 -15.66
C TYR A 192 3.22 0.48 -14.15
N SER A 193 3.32 -0.74 -13.64
CA SER A 193 2.94 -1.11 -12.29
C SER A 193 4.11 -1.19 -11.31
N PHE A 194 5.31 -1.53 -11.80
CA PHE A 194 6.44 -1.91 -10.97
C PHE A 194 7.48 -0.79 -10.77
N PRO A 195 7.93 -0.53 -9.52
CA PRO A 195 7.30 -0.90 -8.25
C PRO A 195 6.12 0.03 -7.93
N SER A 196 5.36 -0.30 -6.88
CA SER A 196 4.30 0.60 -6.39
C SER A 196 4.90 1.89 -5.81
N SER A 197 4.64 3.03 -6.45
CA SER A 197 5.10 4.35 -5.98
C SER A 197 4.50 4.73 -4.63
N HIS A 198 3.21 4.48 -4.41
CA HIS A 198 2.53 4.71 -3.13
C HIS A 198 3.22 3.96 -2.00
N ALA A 199 3.48 2.66 -2.16
CA ALA A 199 4.18 1.86 -1.15
C ALA A 199 5.62 2.35 -0.94
N THR A 200 6.34 2.61 -2.03
CA THR A 200 7.76 3.00 -2.01
C THR A 200 7.98 4.33 -1.29
N VAL A 201 7.28 5.38 -1.74
CA VAL A 201 7.49 6.74 -1.25
C VAL A 201 6.88 6.91 0.15
N SER A 202 5.75 6.28 0.45
CA SER A 202 5.19 6.28 1.81
C SER A 202 6.13 5.59 2.80
N THR A 203 6.72 4.45 2.43
CA THR A 203 7.73 3.78 3.27
C THR A 203 8.93 4.68 3.52
N ALA A 204 9.42 5.37 2.49
CA ALA A 204 10.55 6.30 2.62
C ALA A 204 10.23 7.51 3.50
N LEU A 205 9.08 8.16 3.30
CA LEU A 205 8.65 9.29 4.09
C LEU A 205 8.45 8.90 5.56
N PHE A 206 7.53 7.99 5.84
CA PHE A 206 7.19 7.64 7.22
C PHE A 206 8.33 6.89 7.92
N GLY A 207 9.11 6.08 7.19
CA GLY A 207 10.32 5.45 7.71
C GLY A 207 11.38 6.46 8.11
N SER A 208 11.63 7.49 7.30
CA SER A 208 12.58 8.55 7.64
C SER A 208 12.13 9.35 8.86
N LEU A 209 10.83 9.67 8.97
CA LEU A 209 10.26 10.31 10.14
C LEU A 209 10.42 9.44 11.40
N VAL A 210 10.22 8.12 11.31
CA VAL A 210 10.46 7.18 12.41
C VAL A 210 11.92 7.24 12.87
N VAL A 211 12.88 7.22 11.94
CA VAL A 211 14.31 7.32 12.28
C VAL A 211 14.63 8.63 13.01
N LEU A 212 14.10 9.76 12.52
CA LEU A 212 14.32 11.07 13.14
C LEU A 212 13.67 11.20 14.52
N ILE A 213 12.38 10.85 14.64
CA ILE A 213 11.60 10.99 15.87
C ILE A 213 12.10 10.03 16.95
N CYS A 214 12.48 8.79 16.59
CA CYS A 214 12.84 7.78 17.58
C CYS A 214 14.14 8.09 18.32
N ARG A 215 15.01 8.98 17.83
CA ARG A 215 16.26 9.32 18.53
C ARG A 215 15.99 9.96 19.90
N GLU A 216 15.07 10.92 19.95
CA GLU A 216 14.87 11.80 21.12
C GLU A 216 13.73 11.36 22.06
N VAL A 217 12.98 10.32 21.69
CA VAL A 217 11.81 9.88 22.48
C VAL A 217 12.09 8.59 23.25
N GLY A 218 11.42 8.41 24.39
CA GLY A 218 11.54 7.20 25.20
C GLY A 218 10.99 5.94 24.51
N THR A 219 11.37 4.76 24.99
CA THR A 219 11.06 3.45 24.36
C THR A 219 9.58 3.24 24.04
N ARG A 220 8.66 3.70 24.90
CA ARG A 220 7.21 3.54 24.67
C ARG A 220 6.75 4.35 23.44
N ALA A 221 7.20 5.59 23.34
CA ALA A 221 6.90 6.47 22.21
C ALA A 221 7.55 5.98 20.92
N ARG A 222 8.80 5.48 20.98
CA ARG A 222 9.47 4.85 19.82
C ARG A 222 8.60 3.75 19.22
N VAL A 223 8.16 2.80 20.06
CA VAL A 223 7.32 1.70 19.61
C VAL A 223 5.98 2.21 19.06
N ALA A 224 5.33 3.17 19.72
CA ALA A 224 4.05 3.71 19.25
C ALA A 224 4.18 4.36 17.86
N VAL A 225 5.19 5.21 17.66
CA VAL A 225 5.44 5.92 16.39
C VAL A 225 5.80 4.94 15.28
N THR A 226 6.68 3.96 15.55
CA THR A 226 7.03 2.93 14.56
C THR A 226 5.81 2.13 14.11
N LEU A 227 4.94 1.75 15.04
CA LEU A 227 3.73 0.99 14.71
C LEU A 227 2.70 1.80 13.95
N ALA A 228 2.51 3.07 14.33
CA ALA A 228 1.62 3.97 13.60
C ALA A 228 2.08 4.13 12.14
N ALA A 229 3.39 4.30 11.93
CA ALA A 229 3.97 4.36 10.58
C ALA A 229 3.78 3.05 9.81
N ILE A 230 4.09 1.90 10.41
CA ILE A 230 3.91 0.58 9.77
C ILE A 230 2.44 0.34 9.43
N ALA A 231 1.51 0.68 10.33
CA ALA A 231 0.08 0.52 10.10
C ALA A 231 -0.42 1.41 8.96
N LEU A 232 0.00 2.68 8.93
CA LEU A 232 -0.38 3.61 7.86
C LEU A 232 0.18 3.17 6.50
N VAL A 233 1.47 2.88 6.42
CA VAL A 233 2.11 2.39 5.19
C VAL A 233 1.50 1.07 4.73
N GLY A 234 1.23 0.15 5.67
CA GLY A 234 0.58 -1.11 5.39
C GLY A 234 -0.84 -0.94 4.87
N ALA A 235 -1.61 0.00 5.42
CA ALA A 235 -2.96 0.32 4.95
C ALA A 235 -2.94 0.91 3.53
N ILE A 236 -2.03 1.86 3.26
CA ILE A 236 -1.82 2.44 1.92
C ILE A 236 -1.42 1.34 0.93
N ALA A 237 -0.49 0.46 1.30
CA ALA A 237 -0.03 -0.63 0.44
C ALA A 237 -1.16 -1.63 0.14
N PHE A 238 -1.93 -2.01 1.17
CA PHE A 238 -3.06 -2.93 1.03
C PHE A 238 -4.17 -2.35 0.15
N SER A 239 -4.50 -1.06 0.28
CA SER A 239 -5.52 -0.44 -0.56
C SER A 239 -5.16 -0.50 -2.04
N ARG A 240 -3.88 -0.41 -2.42
CA ARG A 240 -3.42 -0.61 -3.82
C ARG A 240 -3.74 -2.00 -4.36
N LEU A 241 -3.63 -3.03 -3.52
CA LEU A 241 -3.95 -4.42 -3.88
C LEU A 241 -5.46 -4.61 -3.99
N TYR A 242 -6.21 -4.13 -2.99
CA TYR A 242 -7.66 -4.24 -2.94
C TYR A 242 -8.34 -3.55 -4.13
N LEU A 243 -7.90 -2.33 -4.47
CA LEU A 243 -8.41 -1.55 -5.59
C LEU A 243 -7.94 -2.07 -6.97
N GLY A 244 -7.12 -3.13 -7.00
CA GLY A 244 -6.61 -3.70 -8.25
C GLY A 244 -5.62 -2.82 -9.00
N ALA A 245 -5.01 -1.85 -8.32
CA ALA A 245 -4.12 -0.87 -8.94
C ALA A 245 -2.72 -1.43 -9.20
N HIS A 246 -2.30 -2.43 -8.42
CA HIS A 246 -0.97 -3.04 -8.47
C HIS A 246 -1.04 -4.54 -8.17
N TRP A 247 -0.05 -5.28 -8.68
CA TRP A 247 0.20 -6.66 -8.30
C TRP A 247 0.79 -6.74 -6.88
N LEU A 248 0.71 -7.93 -6.26
CA LEU A 248 1.33 -8.17 -4.95
C LEU A 248 2.84 -7.97 -5.02
N SER A 249 3.50 -8.48 -6.07
CA SER A 249 4.92 -8.26 -6.36
C SER A 249 5.31 -6.78 -6.40
N ASP A 250 4.54 -5.93 -7.08
CA ASP A 250 4.81 -4.48 -7.15
C ASP A 250 4.85 -3.82 -5.77
N VAL A 251 3.92 -4.22 -4.90
CA VAL A 251 3.76 -3.67 -3.55
C VAL A 251 4.86 -4.17 -2.63
N ILE A 252 5.17 -5.47 -2.66
CA ILE A 252 6.28 -6.04 -1.86
C ILE A 252 7.61 -5.41 -2.29
N ALA A 253 7.86 -5.28 -3.60
CA ALA A 253 9.06 -4.62 -4.10
C ALA A 253 9.15 -3.16 -3.63
N GLY A 254 8.04 -2.42 -3.69
CA GLY A 254 8.01 -1.04 -3.22
C GLY A 254 8.30 -0.89 -1.72
N LEU A 255 7.66 -1.72 -0.89
CA LEU A 255 7.91 -1.75 0.56
C LEU A 255 9.36 -2.14 0.89
N ALA A 256 9.88 -3.17 0.21
CA ALA A 256 11.23 -3.66 0.41
C ALA A 256 12.27 -2.60 0.02
N PHE A 257 12.13 -1.99 -1.16
CA PHE A 257 13.04 -0.94 -1.60
C PHE A 257 12.95 0.31 -0.70
N GLY A 258 11.74 0.78 -0.38
CA GLY A 258 11.57 1.91 0.54
C GLY A 258 12.22 1.67 1.90
N THR A 259 12.17 0.43 2.40
CA THR A 259 12.85 0.00 3.63
C THR A 259 14.37 0.02 3.47
N VAL A 260 14.90 -0.56 2.39
CA VAL A 260 16.34 -0.56 2.05
C VAL A 260 16.88 0.86 1.98
N TRP A 261 16.20 1.74 1.23
CA TRP A 261 16.64 3.11 1.02
C TRP A 261 16.65 3.91 2.33
N THR A 262 15.58 3.80 3.11
CA THR A 262 15.48 4.44 4.43
C THR A 262 16.53 3.91 5.39
N ALA A 263 16.76 2.61 5.41
CA ALA A 263 17.73 1.98 6.28
C ALA A 263 19.16 2.37 5.94
N LEU A 264 19.51 2.37 4.64
CA LEU A 264 20.82 2.79 4.15
C LEU A 264 21.11 4.25 4.56
N LEU A 265 20.22 5.17 4.22
CA LEU A 265 20.38 6.57 4.56
C LEU A 265 20.31 6.81 6.08
N GLY A 266 19.50 6.03 6.79
CA GLY A 266 19.37 6.09 8.24
C GLY A 266 20.65 5.67 8.95
N ILE A 267 21.33 4.63 8.48
CA ILE A 267 22.65 4.20 8.99
C ILE A 267 23.68 5.32 8.80
N VAL A 268 23.72 5.93 7.61
CA VAL A 268 24.61 7.06 7.33
C VAL A 268 24.28 8.23 8.26
N TYR A 269 23.01 8.60 8.38
CA TYR A 269 22.57 9.69 9.25
C TYR A 269 22.93 9.44 10.73
N LEU A 270 22.65 8.26 11.28
CA LEU A 270 22.96 7.92 12.67
C LEU A 270 24.47 7.90 12.94
N ARG A 271 25.30 7.54 11.96
CA ARG A 271 26.77 7.53 12.13
C ARG A 271 27.40 8.92 12.13
N TYR A 272 26.82 9.89 11.40
CA TYR A 272 27.46 11.18 11.15
C TYR A 272 26.71 12.39 11.71
N ALA A 273 25.48 12.24 12.22
CA ALA A 273 24.67 13.36 12.71
C ALA A 273 24.63 13.45 14.24
N ASN A 274 25.15 14.57 14.76
CA ASN A 274 25.01 15.07 16.14
C ASN A 274 23.99 16.22 16.21
N THR A 275 22.93 16.18 15.39
CA THR A 275 21.88 17.22 15.40
C THR A 275 20.73 16.79 16.29
N ASN A 276 20.50 17.52 17.37
CA ASN A 276 19.30 17.37 18.19
C ASN A 276 18.11 17.91 17.38
N VAL A 277 17.09 17.06 17.17
CA VAL A 277 15.87 17.44 16.47
C VAL A 277 14.73 17.40 17.47
N GLU A 278 13.98 18.48 17.63
CA GLU A 278 12.80 18.44 18.49
C GLU A 278 11.73 17.48 17.92
N ALA A 279 11.72 16.24 18.43
CA ALA A 279 10.94 15.14 17.89
C ALA A 279 9.43 15.33 18.07
N ARG A 280 9.00 16.01 19.14
CA ARG A 280 7.58 16.28 19.40
C ARG A 280 7.02 17.27 18.38
N GLY A 281 7.73 18.37 18.14
CA GLY A 281 7.33 19.34 17.13
C GLY A 281 7.38 18.76 15.71
N LEU A 282 8.40 17.93 15.38
CA LEU A 282 8.46 17.26 14.08
C LEU A 282 7.26 16.33 13.88
N ALA A 283 6.96 15.49 14.87
CA ALA A 283 5.80 14.60 14.84
C ALA A 283 4.49 15.40 14.72
N GLY A 284 4.36 16.48 15.49
CA GLY A 284 3.18 17.35 15.49
C GLY A 284 2.95 18.01 14.13
N VAL A 285 3.98 18.62 13.54
CA VAL A 285 3.89 19.28 12.23
C VAL A 285 3.61 18.27 11.11
N SER A 286 4.30 17.13 11.10
CA SER A 286 4.04 16.09 10.10
C SER A 286 2.64 15.49 10.22
N LEU A 287 2.15 15.27 11.44
CA LEU A 287 0.79 14.77 11.67
C LEU A 287 -0.27 15.81 11.27
N ALA A 288 -0.08 17.07 11.65
CA ALA A 288 -0.98 18.15 11.25
C ALA A 288 -1.04 18.30 9.73
N ALA A 289 0.11 18.23 9.05
CA ALA A 289 0.18 18.27 7.59
C ALA A 289 -0.52 17.05 6.95
N LEU A 290 -0.35 15.85 7.52
CA LEU A 290 -1.00 14.63 7.03
C LEU A 290 -2.52 14.74 7.15
N LEU A 291 -3.02 15.19 8.29
CA LEU A 291 -4.45 15.35 8.53
C LEU A 291 -5.03 16.45 7.64
N ALA A 292 -4.37 17.61 7.54
CA ALA A 292 -4.85 18.73 6.73
C ALA A 292 -4.82 18.40 5.23
N ALA A 293 -3.68 17.97 4.69
CA ALA A 293 -3.54 17.64 3.28
C ALA A 293 -4.36 16.41 2.91
N GLY A 294 -4.38 15.38 3.77
CA GLY A 294 -5.19 14.18 3.57
C GLY A 294 -6.69 14.50 3.53
N SER A 295 -7.21 15.21 4.53
CA SER A 295 -8.64 15.57 4.57
C SER A 295 -9.03 16.47 3.41
N LEU A 296 -8.19 17.44 3.04
CA LEU A 296 -8.43 18.32 1.92
C LEU A 296 -8.43 17.54 0.59
N HIS A 297 -7.45 16.67 0.37
CA HIS A 297 -7.35 15.86 -0.85
C HIS A 297 -8.54 14.90 -0.98
N ILE A 298 -8.89 14.19 0.09
CA ILE A 298 -10.09 13.33 0.13
C ILE A 298 -11.35 14.17 -0.18
N ALA A 299 -11.52 15.34 0.43
CA ALA A 299 -12.69 16.17 0.17
C ALA A 299 -12.82 16.63 -1.30
N MET A 300 -11.70 16.82 -2.00
CA MET A 300 -11.68 17.35 -3.37
C MET A 300 -11.63 16.26 -4.45
N ALA A 301 -10.88 15.19 -4.23
CA ALA A 301 -10.55 14.20 -5.26
C ALA A 301 -11.41 12.93 -5.19
N HIS A 302 -12.02 12.64 -4.04
CA HIS A 302 -12.63 11.34 -3.76
C HIS A 302 -13.71 10.91 -4.74
N ALA A 303 -14.58 11.82 -5.18
CA ALA A 303 -15.59 11.51 -6.19
C ALA A 303 -14.98 11.13 -7.56
N THR A 304 -13.80 11.67 -7.88
CA THR A 304 -13.07 11.38 -9.11
C THR A 304 -12.31 10.07 -8.99
N ASP A 305 -11.64 9.82 -7.86
CA ASP A 305 -10.90 8.58 -7.63
C ASP A 305 -11.84 7.38 -7.44
N MET A 306 -13.01 7.57 -6.85
CA MET A 306 -14.06 6.54 -6.82
C MET A 306 -14.50 6.10 -8.23
N ARG A 307 -14.55 7.04 -9.19
CA ARG A 307 -14.83 6.71 -10.60
C ARG A 307 -13.66 6.00 -11.26
N ARG A 308 -12.43 6.42 -10.96
CA ARG A 308 -11.21 5.77 -11.45
C ARG A 308 -11.13 4.32 -11.01
N TYR A 309 -11.43 4.01 -9.75
CA TYR A 309 -11.37 2.65 -9.20
C TYR A 309 -12.68 1.86 -9.31
N ALA A 310 -13.67 2.37 -10.06
CA ALA A 310 -14.91 1.65 -10.27
C ALA A 310 -14.63 0.30 -10.93
N VAL A 311 -15.28 -0.76 -10.44
CA VAL A 311 -15.21 -2.07 -11.08
C VAL A 311 -15.97 -1.97 -12.40
N ASN A 312 -15.24 -1.95 -13.52
CA ASN A 312 -15.84 -2.12 -14.84
C ASN A 312 -16.26 -3.57 -14.98
N LEU A 313 -17.46 -3.91 -14.52
CA LEU A 313 -18.12 -5.12 -14.98
C LEU A 313 -18.36 -4.93 -16.47
N PRO A 314 -17.87 -5.83 -17.35
CA PRO A 314 -18.32 -5.81 -18.73
C PRO A 314 -19.84 -5.95 -18.70
N VAL A 315 -20.53 -4.85 -19.03
CA VAL A 315 -21.92 -4.94 -19.42
C VAL A 315 -21.85 -5.66 -20.75
N ASP A 316 -22.07 -6.97 -20.73
CA ASP A 316 -22.38 -7.70 -21.94
C ASP A 316 -23.65 -7.05 -22.45
N HIS A 317 -23.50 -6.11 -23.40
CA HIS A 317 -24.58 -5.76 -24.29
C HIS A 317 -24.81 -7.04 -25.07
N ALA A 318 -25.59 -7.96 -24.49
CA ALA A 318 -26.20 -9.05 -25.23
C ALA A 318 -26.93 -8.35 -26.37
N ASP A 319 -26.30 -8.42 -27.53
CA ASP A 319 -26.77 -7.88 -28.79
C ASP A 319 -28.16 -8.47 -29.01
N THR A 320 -29.20 -7.70 -28.68
CA THR A 320 -30.60 -8.16 -28.78
C THR A 320 -30.98 -8.46 -30.23
N ASP A 321 -30.14 -8.07 -31.19
CA ASP A 321 -30.32 -8.33 -32.61
C ASP A 321 -29.86 -9.74 -33.04
N ARG A 322 -29.29 -10.54 -32.12
CA ARG A 322 -28.83 -11.92 -32.37
C ARG A 322 -29.54 -13.00 -31.57
N TRP A 323 -30.75 -12.76 -31.07
CA TRP A 323 -31.57 -13.86 -30.61
C TRP A 323 -32.25 -14.52 -31.83
N PRO A 324 -31.81 -15.69 -32.31
CA PRO A 324 -32.59 -16.39 -33.32
C PRO A 324 -33.96 -16.67 -32.71
N CYS A 325 -35.01 -16.20 -33.38
CA CYS A 325 -36.38 -16.66 -33.15
C CYS A 325 -36.43 -18.15 -33.51
N ALA A 326 -35.96 -19.00 -32.61
CA ALA A 326 -36.13 -20.43 -32.69
C ALA A 326 -37.59 -20.72 -32.35
N GLY A 327 -38.43 -20.73 -33.38
CA GLY A 327 -39.73 -21.37 -33.31
C GLY A 327 -39.53 -22.88 -33.10
N GLY A 328 -40.22 -23.44 -32.12
CA GLY A 328 -40.46 -24.88 -32.05
C GLY A 328 -39.90 -25.61 -30.83
N SER A 329 -40.75 -25.71 -29.81
CA SER A 329 -40.97 -26.89 -28.96
C SER A 329 -39.85 -27.42 -28.04
N THR A 330 -40.18 -27.31 -26.74
CA THR A 330 -39.86 -28.17 -25.59
C THR A 330 -38.65 -27.85 -24.69
N ALA A 331 -39.00 -27.81 -23.39
CA ALA A 331 -38.19 -28.03 -22.19
C ALA A 331 -37.51 -26.84 -21.49
N HIS A 332 -38.22 -26.35 -20.45
CA HIS A 332 -37.76 -26.07 -19.08
C HIS A 332 -36.62 -25.07 -18.81
N SER A 333 -37.01 -24.05 -18.01
CA SER A 333 -36.22 -23.37 -16.97
C SER A 333 -35.31 -22.22 -17.38
N ALA A 334 -35.79 -20.99 -17.20
CA ALA A 334 -35.41 -20.12 -16.06
C ALA A 334 -35.81 -18.68 -16.37
N ALA A 335 -36.86 -18.21 -15.69
CA ALA A 335 -37.24 -16.81 -15.69
C ALA A 335 -36.24 -16.00 -14.84
N LEU A 336 -35.58 -15.03 -15.47
CA LEU A 336 -34.96 -13.89 -14.78
C LEU A 336 -35.22 -12.65 -15.63
N ALA A 337 -36.45 -12.14 -15.52
CA ALA A 337 -36.85 -10.86 -16.07
C ALA A 337 -36.17 -9.75 -15.26
N VAL A 338 -35.12 -9.17 -15.83
CA VAL A 338 -34.54 -7.90 -15.38
C VAL A 338 -35.56 -6.80 -15.70
N ARG A 339 -36.06 -6.14 -14.65
CA ARG A 339 -36.92 -4.97 -14.74
C ARG A 339 -36.18 -3.84 -15.45
N GLY A 340 -36.70 -3.41 -16.61
CA GLY A 340 -36.38 -2.12 -17.21
C GLY A 340 -36.03 -2.20 -18.69
N GLY A 341 -37.03 -2.35 -19.56
CA GLY A 341 -36.85 -2.25 -21.01
C GLY A 341 -38.17 -2.50 -21.73
N ALA A 342 -38.58 -1.56 -22.58
CA ALA A 342 -39.84 -1.58 -23.30
C ALA A 342 -39.99 -2.85 -24.16
N VAL A 343 -41.17 -3.47 -24.12
CA VAL A 343 -41.56 -4.56 -25.02
C VAL A 343 -41.69 -3.98 -26.43
N GLY A 344 -40.70 -4.24 -27.29
CA GLY A 344 -40.79 -3.97 -28.72
C GLY A 344 -41.85 -4.87 -29.36
N ASN A 345 -42.86 -4.26 -29.95
CA ASN A 345 -43.96 -4.94 -30.62
C ASN A 345 -43.49 -5.50 -31.98
N CYS A 346 -43.28 -6.81 -32.09
CA CYS A 346 -43.02 -7.49 -33.36
C CYS A 346 -44.33 -7.67 -34.16
N ASN A 347 -44.86 -6.58 -34.72
CA ASN A 347 -45.96 -6.64 -35.68
C ASN A 347 -45.65 -5.68 -36.84
N GLY A 348 -45.03 -6.18 -37.90
CA GLY A 348 -44.81 -5.37 -39.10
C GLY A 348 -43.73 -5.87 -40.05
N ALA A 349 -43.75 -7.14 -40.47
CA ALA A 349 -42.96 -7.57 -41.63
C ALA A 349 -43.56 -8.83 -42.27
N ALA A 350 -44.76 -8.70 -42.83
CA ALA A 350 -45.28 -9.66 -43.79
C ALA A 350 -46.20 -8.94 -44.79
N ARG A 351 -45.61 -8.27 -45.79
CA ARG A 351 -46.30 -8.05 -47.05
C ARG A 351 -45.34 -8.30 -48.20
N VAL A 352 -45.45 -9.53 -48.69
CA VAL A 352 -45.02 -9.96 -50.02
C VAL A 352 -45.81 -9.15 -51.04
N GLU A 353 -45.13 -8.50 -52.00
CA GLU A 353 -45.73 -8.25 -53.31
C GLU A 353 -44.64 -8.35 -54.38
N ARG A 354 -44.77 -9.39 -55.20
CA ARG A 354 -44.06 -9.59 -56.47
C ARG A 354 -44.67 -8.66 -57.50
N ASP A 355 -43.84 -7.96 -58.27
CA ASP A 355 -43.90 -7.62 -59.72
C ASP A 355 -42.96 -6.42 -59.92
N GLY A 356 -42.25 -6.15 -61.01
CA GLY A 356 -42.17 -6.72 -62.33
C GLY A 356 -41.07 -5.98 -63.12
N ARG A 357 -40.47 -6.70 -64.08
CA ARG A 357 -39.83 -6.25 -65.34
C ARG A 357 -39.30 -4.82 -65.55
N ARG A 358 -38.06 -4.84 -66.09
CA ARG A 358 -37.50 -4.16 -67.29
C ARG A 358 -36.80 -2.80 -67.14
N ARG A 359 -35.58 -2.77 -67.74
CA ARG A 359 -34.99 -1.74 -68.65
C ARG A 359 -34.71 -0.34 -68.05
N ASP A 360 -33.66 0.41 -68.38
CA ASP A 360 -32.61 0.39 -69.42
C ASP A 360 -31.39 1.18 -68.88
N GLU A 361 -30.25 0.95 -69.54
CA GLU A 361 -29.00 1.76 -69.62
C GLU A 361 -28.03 1.86 -68.42
#